data_AF-A0A6N6M536-F1
#
_entry.id   AF-A0A6N6M536-F1
#
_cell.length_a   1.000
_cell.length_b   1.000
_cell.length_c   1.000
_cell.angle_alpha   90.00
_cell.angle_beta   90.00
_cell.angle_gamma   90.00
#
_symmetry.space_group_name_H-M   'P 1'
#
loop_
_entity.id
_entity.type
_entity.pdbx_description
1 polymer ?
#
loop_
_entity_poly.entity_id
_entity_poly.type
_entity_poly.pdbx_seq_one_letter_code
_entity_poly.pdbx_strand_id
1 'polypeptide(L)'
;MRKRLLILFFFSTSIVEASHYMDYVIYKQDTFYQGYFDESLVPGSKDGVYLKPVFKNRLFGTTQEEFFEVVKKDLYPNAHQLISISSKGDSCFIEVDSSTISSIDPNRFHNEMLATLTQSSLCNVVLIEVSGERGTALTIKDLTAPYFTLVNDSVSSKEETLKETRKVDEIGKIQPLEIILLTFAAVFALTTLYLALKSKR
;
A
#
# COMPACT_ATOMS: atom_id res chain seq x y z
N MET A 1 31.19 25.47 -20.96
CA MET A 1 31.13 24.53 -19.80
C MET A 1 29.95 24.75 -18.86
N ARG A 2 29.59 25.99 -18.48
CA ARG A 2 28.43 26.28 -17.59
C ARG A 2 27.09 25.67 -18.04
N LYS A 3 26.75 25.72 -19.34
CA LYS A 3 25.49 25.15 -19.86
C LYS A 3 25.37 23.62 -19.72
N ARG A 4 26.48 22.88 -19.83
CA ARG A 4 26.46 21.41 -19.67
C ARG A 4 26.31 20.98 -18.21
N LEU A 5 26.84 21.77 -17.27
CA LEU A 5 26.72 21.50 -15.83
C LEU A 5 25.28 21.72 -15.34
N LEU A 6 24.59 22.74 -15.85
CA LEU A 6 23.19 23.02 -15.55
C LEU A 6 22.25 21.92 -16.05
N ILE A 7 22.50 21.38 -17.24
CA ILE A 7 21.74 20.25 -17.79
C ILE A 7 21.94 19.01 -16.93
N LEU A 8 23.18 18.71 -16.52
CA LEU A 8 23.48 17.57 -15.65
C LEU A 8 22.84 17.71 -14.26
N PHE A 9 22.78 18.93 -13.72
CA PHE A 9 22.07 19.23 -12.48
C PHE A 9 20.56 18.99 -12.63
N PHE A 10 19.94 19.50 -13.70
CA PHE A 10 18.52 19.25 -13.99
C PHE A 10 18.22 17.76 -14.10
N PHE A 11 19.07 16.97 -14.76
CA PHE A 11 18.87 15.52 -14.83
C PHE A 11 19.05 14.83 -13.46
N SER A 12 19.99 15.28 -12.63
CA SER A 12 20.16 14.71 -11.28
C SER A 12 19.04 15.09 -10.31
N THR A 13 18.43 16.28 -10.44
CA THR A 13 17.31 16.71 -9.59
C THR A 13 15.96 16.20 -10.07
N SER A 14 15.86 15.77 -11.33
CA SER A 14 14.62 15.20 -11.89
C SER A 14 14.46 13.71 -11.57
N ILE A 15 15.49 13.05 -11.03
CA ILE A 15 15.46 11.64 -10.62
C ILE A 15 15.52 11.57 -9.09
N VAL A 16 14.72 12.40 -8.43
CA VAL A 16 14.38 12.19 -7.01
C VAL A 16 12.93 11.76 -7.02
N GLU A 17 12.70 10.47 -7.28
CA GLU A 17 11.42 9.85 -6.99
C GLU A 17 11.19 9.97 -5.49
N ALA A 18 10.14 10.70 -5.11
CA ALA A 18 9.78 10.88 -3.72
C ALA A 18 9.19 9.56 -3.20
N SER A 19 10.02 8.73 -2.58
CA SER A 19 9.52 7.53 -1.89
C SER A 19 8.84 7.96 -0.59
N HIS A 20 7.59 7.53 -0.40
CA HIS A 20 6.81 7.83 0.79
C HIS A 20 6.45 6.54 1.53
N TYR A 21 6.47 6.59 2.86
CA TYR A 21 5.90 5.52 3.66
C TYR A 21 4.38 5.61 3.57
N MET A 22 3.73 4.50 3.22
CA MET A 22 2.28 4.38 3.22
C MET A 22 1.87 3.23 4.13
N ASP A 23 0.96 3.53 5.04
CA ASP A 23 0.22 2.53 5.78
C ASP A 23 -0.93 2.04 4.90
N TYR A 24 -1.07 0.73 4.77
CA TYR A 24 -2.13 0.09 4.01
C TYR A 24 -2.62 -1.16 4.73
N VAL A 25 -3.80 -1.63 4.34
CA VAL A 25 -4.42 -2.81 4.94
C VAL A 25 -4.69 -3.83 3.85
N ILE A 26 -4.29 -5.07 4.12
CA ILE A 26 -4.69 -6.23 3.33
C ILE A 26 -5.68 -7.05 4.15
N TYR A 27 -6.65 -7.66 3.49
CA TYR A 27 -7.62 -8.54 4.13
C TYR A 27 -7.24 -10.00 3.86
N LYS A 28 -7.09 -10.78 4.94
CA LYS A 28 -6.81 -12.22 4.85
C LYS A 28 -8.00 -13.01 5.35
N GLN A 29 -8.35 -14.08 4.66
CA GLN A 29 -9.39 -14.99 5.09
C GLN A 29 -8.85 -15.85 6.22
N ASP A 30 -9.65 -15.98 7.28
CA ASP A 30 -9.38 -16.81 8.43
C ASP A 30 -10.66 -17.52 8.87
N THR A 31 -10.51 -18.54 9.70
CA THR A 31 -11.63 -19.31 10.24
C THR A 31 -11.68 -19.11 11.74
N PHE A 32 -12.88 -18.90 12.29
CA PHE A 32 -13.07 -18.99 13.73
C PHE A 32 -12.74 -20.41 14.19
N TYR A 33 -11.89 -20.52 15.21
CA TYR A 33 -11.75 -21.77 15.93
C TYR A 33 -13.09 -22.08 16.60
N GLN A 34 -13.73 -23.18 16.20
CA GLN A 34 -14.94 -23.70 16.82
C GLN A 34 -14.77 -23.72 18.34
N GLY A 35 -15.55 -22.90 19.06
CA GLY A 35 -15.54 -22.84 20.53
C GLY A 35 -15.41 -21.45 21.15
N TYR A 36 -14.90 -20.44 20.43
CA TYR A 36 -14.77 -19.07 20.99
C TYR A 36 -15.94 -18.14 20.66
N PHE A 37 -16.65 -18.41 19.56
CA PHE A 37 -17.79 -17.62 19.13
C PHE A 37 -18.94 -18.57 18.80
N ASP A 38 -20.12 -18.29 19.33
CA ASP A 38 -21.36 -18.93 18.87
C ASP A 38 -21.62 -18.48 17.42
N GLU A 39 -22.11 -19.38 16.56
CA GLU A 39 -22.41 -19.06 15.15
C GLU A 39 -23.40 -17.89 15.04
N SER A 40 -24.23 -17.70 16.07
CA SER A 40 -25.16 -16.57 16.20
C SER A 40 -24.47 -15.20 16.40
N LEU A 41 -23.23 -15.18 16.89
CA LEU A 41 -22.45 -13.97 17.18
C LEU A 41 -21.65 -13.46 15.98
N VAL A 42 -21.59 -14.24 14.89
CA VAL A 42 -20.91 -13.85 13.66
C VAL A 42 -21.95 -13.73 12.54
N PRO A 43 -22.57 -12.54 12.37
CA PRO A 43 -23.58 -12.36 11.34
C PRO A 43 -22.99 -12.63 9.95
N GLY A 44 -23.52 -13.66 9.27
CA GLY A 44 -23.27 -13.90 7.85
C GLY A 44 -22.01 -14.70 7.49
N SER A 45 -21.24 -15.26 8.45
CA SER A 45 -20.15 -16.18 8.09
C SER A 45 -20.71 -17.55 7.71
N LYS A 46 -20.59 -17.94 6.44
CA LYS A 46 -20.67 -19.36 6.08
C LYS A 46 -19.45 -20.08 6.65
N ASP A 47 -19.67 -21.21 7.30
CA ASP A 47 -18.62 -22.10 7.79
C ASP A 47 -17.59 -21.45 8.77
N GLY A 48 -18.00 -20.39 9.48
CA GLY A 48 -17.13 -19.67 10.42
C GLY A 48 -15.97 -18.91 9.75
N VAL A 49 -16.08 -18.61 8.46
CA VAL A 49 -15.07 -17.88 7.69
C VAL A 49 -15.26 -16.37 7.81
N TYR A 50 -14.17 -15.62 7.96
CA TYR A 50 -14.19 -14.15 7.97
C TYR A 50 -12.92 -13.56 7.35
N LEU A 51 -12.97 -12.26 7.04
CA LEU A 51 -11.82 -11.50 6.54
C LEU A 51 -11.25 -10.59 7.64
N LYS A 52 -10.01 -10.86 8.05
CA LYS A 52 -9.26 -10.06 9.02
C LYS A 52 -8.40 -9.00 8.35
N PRO A 53 -8.42 -7.75 8.83
CA PRO A 53 -7.50 -6.73 8.38
C PRO A 53 -6.09 -7.01 8.91
N VAL A 54 -5.09 -6.84 8.07
CA VAL A 54 -3.68 -6.92 8.42
C VAL A 54 -3.02 -5.61 8.00
N PHE A 55 -2.64 -4.82 9.00
CA PHE A 55 -1.94 -3.56 8.77
C PHE A 55 -0.52 -3.80 8.29
N LYS A 56 -0.13 -3.03 7.29
CA LYS A 56 1.18 -3.06 6.66
C LYS A 56 1.69 -1.64 6.54
N ASN A 57 3.01 -1.50 6.70
CA ASN A 57 3.72 -0.26 6.48
C ASN A 57 4.84 -0.57 5.50
N ARG A 58 4.90 0.17 4.39
CA ARG A 58 5.98 0.02 3.41
C ARG A 58 6.31 1.35 2.78
N LEU A 59 7.58 1.47 2.36
CA LEU A 59 8.01 2.54 1.48
C LEU A 59 7.55 2.18 0.07
N PHE A 60 6.68 3.00 -0.51
CA PHE A 60 6.28 2.88 -1.90
C PHE A 60 7.03 3.94 -2.71
N GLY A 61 7.43 3.60 -3.94
CA GLY A 61 7.71 4.62 -4.94
C GLY A 61 6.41 5.32 -5.35
N THR A 62 6.52 6.25 -6.28
CA THR A 62 5.43 7.18 -6.60
C THR A 62 4.29 6.56 -7.40
N THR A 63 4.34 5.26 -7.74
CA THR A 63 3.45 4.64 -8.73
C THR A 63 2.39 3.71 -8.14
N GLN A 64 1.21 3.67 -8.78
CA GLN A 64 0.10 2.78 -8.38
C GLN A 64 0.42 1.32 -8.69
N GLU A 65 1.21 1.08 -9.74
CA GLU A 65 1.69 -0.24 -10.16
C GLU A 65 2.54 -0.89 -9.06
N GLU A 66 3.44 -0.13 -8.43
CA GLU A 66 4.23 -0.62 -7.29
C GLU A 66 3.37 -1.01 -6.09
N PHE A 67 2.30 -0.26 -5.83
CA PHE A 67 1.35 -0.62 -4.78
C PHE A 67 0.72 -1.99 -5.05
N PHE A 68 0.25 -2.22 -6.28
CA PHE A 68 -0.35 -3.49 -6.65
C PHE A 68 0.63 -4.66 -6.59
N GLU A 69 1.89 -4.47 -7.01
CA GLU A 69 2.92 -5.50 -6.87
C GLU A 69 3.15 -5.90 -5.41
N VAL A 70 3.19 -4.90 -4.51
CA VAL A 70 3.33 -5.13 -3.08
C VAL A 70 2.12 -5.85 -2.49
N VAL A 71 0.90 -5.44 -2.84
CA VAL A 71 -0.33 -6.09 -2.36
C VAL A 71 -0.37 -7.56 -2.77
N LYS A 72 -0.10 -7.86 -4.04
CA LYS A 72 -0.05 -9.25 -4.52
C LYS A 72 0.97 -10.09 -3.76
N LYS A 73 2.17 -9.53 -3.53
CA LYS A 73 3.25 -10.22 -2.81
C LYS A 73 2.89 -10.50 -1.36
N ASP A 74 2.18 -9.59 -0.70
CA ASP A 74 1.81 -9.74 0.70
C ASP A 74 0.61 -10.70 0.91
N LEU A 75 -0.31 -10.74 -0.06
CA LEU A 75 -1.43 -11.70 -0.08
C LEU A 75 -0.94 -13.10 -0.48
N TYR A 76 -0.24 -13.20 -1.61
CA TYR A 76 0.16 -14.46 -2.24
C TYR A 76 1.66 -14.52 -2.57
N PRO A 77 2.55 -14.64 -1.58
CA PRO A 77 4.00 -14.56 -1.78
C PRO A 77 4.55 -15.60 -2.77
N ASN A 78 3.92 -16.77 -2.88
CA ASN A 78 4.38 -17.85 -3.75
C ASN A 78 3.70 -17.85 -5.14
N ALA A 79 2.68 -17.02 -5.35
CA ALA A 79 1.90 -17.00 -6.60
C ALA A 79 1.73 -15.58 -7.19
N HIS A 80 2.30 -14.55 -6.57
CA HIS A 80 2.17 -13.15 -6.98
C HIS A 80 2.56 -12.88 -8.44
N GLN A 81 3.49 -13.65 -9.00
CA GLN A 81 3.94 -13.52 -10.39
C GLN A 81 2.88 -13.96 -11.41
N LEU A 82 1.91 -14.77 -10.97
CA LEU A 82 0.84 -15.31 -11.80
C LEU A 82 -0.45 -14.46 -11.73
N ILE A 83 -0.37 -13.34 -11.02
CA ILE A 83 -1.47 -12.40 -10.82
C ILE A 83 -1.03 -11.06 -11.42
N SER A 84 -1.80 -10.54 -12.37
CA SER A 84 -1.63 -9.19 -12.89
C SER A 84 -2.75 -8.31 -12.34
N ILE A 85 -2.41 -7.09 -11.91
CA ILE A 85 -3.40 -6.09 -11.53
C ILE A 85 -3.11 -4.83 -12.33
N SER A 86 -4.14 -4.28 -12.94
CA SER A 86 -4.12 -2.96 -13.54
C SER A 86 -5.32 -2.15 -13.07
N SER A 87 -5.25 -0.83 -13.20
CA SER A 87 -6.36 0.07 -12.89
C SER A 87 -6.72 0.92 -14.10
N LYS A 88 -8.01 1.26 -14.20
CA LYS A 88 -8.50 2.27 -15.14
C LYS A 88 -9.63 3.04 -14.48
N GLY A 89 -9.34 4.29 -14.10
CA GLY A 89 -10.24 5.05 -13.22
C GLY A 89 -10.43 4.32 -11.90
N ASP A 90 -11.69 4.20 -11.44
CA ASP A 90 -12.03 3.58 -10.16
C ASP A 90 -12.19 2.04 -10.25
N SER A 91 -11.76 1.42 -11.36
CA SER A 91 -11.87 -0.02 -11.58
C SER A 91 -10.49 -0.68 -11.60
N CYS A 92 -10.36 -1.76 -10.83
CA CYS A 92 -9.21 -2.66 -10.86
C CYS A 92 -9.55 -3.88 -11.74
N PHE A 93 -8.60 -4.29 -12.57
CA PHE A 93 -8.68 -5.48 -13.40
C PHE A 93 -7.61 -6.44 -12.93
N ILE A 94 -8.04 -7.62 -12.47
CA ILE A 94 -7.19 -8.70 -12.03
C ILE A 94 -7.22 -9.77 -13.11
N GLU A 95 -6.09 -10.06 -13.71
CA GLU A 95 -5.91 -11.20 -14.61
C GLU A 95 -5.13 -12.28 -13.88
N VAL A 96 -5.65 -13.50 -13.89
CA VAL A 96 -5.07 -14.64 -13.15
C VAL A 96 -4.97 -15.85 -14.07
N ASP A 97 -3.83 -16.51 -14.03
CA ASP A 97 -3.69 -17.83 -14.67
C ASP A 97 -4.46 -18.90 -13.88
N SER A 98 -5.24 -19.74 -14.56
CA SER A 98 -5.95 -20.90 -13.99
C SER A 98 -5.11 -21.78 -13.06
N SER A 99 -3.80 -21.89 -13.29
CA SER A 99 -2.86 -22.63 -12.43
C SER A 99 -2.73 -22.04 -11.02
N THR A 100 -2.98 -20.75 -10.86
CA THR A 100 -2.99 -20.07 -9.56
C THR A 100 -4.25 -20.42 -8.78
N ILE A 101 -5.40 -20.40 -9.44
CA ILE A 101 -6.71 -20.69 -8.83
C ILE A 101 -6.85 -22.17 -8.50
N SER A 102 -6.16 -23.06 -9.21
CA SER A 102 -6.12 -24.47 -8.78
C SER A 102 -5.27 -24.68 -7.53
N SER A 103 -4.34 -23.78 -7.23
CA SER A 103 -3.46 -23.84 -6.04
C SER A 103 -4.01 -23.09 -4.81
N ILE A 104 -4.99 -22.20 -5.00
CA ILE A 104 -5.59 -21.35 -3.97
C ILE A 104 -7.10 -21.52 -4.02
N ASP A 105 -7.76 -21.70 -2.88
CA ASP A 105 -9.23 -21.75 -2.84
C ASP A 105 -9.85 -20.53 -3.58
N PRO A 106 -10.69 -20.73 -4.61
CA PRO A 106 -11.22 -19.63 -5.43
C PRO A 106 -12.02 -18.61 -4.61
N ASN A 107 -12.77 -19.06 -3.60
CA ASN A 107 -13.55 -18.18 -2.74
C ASN A 107 -12.64 -17.32 -1.86
N ARG A 108 -11.60 -17.92 -1.30
CA ARG A 108 -10.54 -17.19 -0.59
C ARG A 108 -9.88 -16.16 -1.47
N PHE A 109 -9.47 -16.53 -2.67
CA PHE A 109 -8.84 -15.61 -3.62
C PHE A 109 -9.74 -14.42 -3.91
N HIS A 110 -11.00 -14.71 -4.26
CA HIS A 110 -12.04 -13.72 -4.49
C HIS A 110 -12.19 -12.75 -3.31
N ASN A 111 -12.39 -13.28 -2.10
CA ASN A 111 -12.66 -12.48 -0.91
C ASN A 111 -11.47 -11.61 -0.48
N GLU A 112 -10.27 -12.17 -0.44
CA GLU A 112 -9.05 -11.45 -0.02
C GLU A 112 -8.70 -10.33 -1.00
N MET A 113 -8.75 -10.58 -2.31
CA MET A 113 -8.45 -9.56 -3.34
C MET A 113 -9.52 -8.48 -3.39
N LEU A 114 -10.80 -8.85 -3.41
CA LEU A 114 -11.91 -7.91 -3.50
C LEU A 114 -11.92 -6.96 -2.31
N ALA A 115 -11.81 -7.48 -1.08
CA ALA A 115 -11.79 -6.65 0.12
C ALA A 115 -10.54 -5.76 0.17
N THR A 116 -9.35 -6.29 -0.15
CA THR A 116 -8.10 -5.51 -0.11
C THR A 116 -8.13 -4.34 -1.10
N LEU A 117 -8.52 -4.58 -2.35
CA LEU A 117 -8.51 -3.53 -3.36
C LEU A 117 -9.62 -2.50 -3.14
N THR A 118 -10.82 -2.94 -2.78
CA THR A 118 -11.94 -2.01 -2.55
C THR A 118 -11.79 -1.15 -1.30
N GLN A 119 -11.09 -1.65 -0.28
CA GLN A 119 -10.80 -0.89 0.94
C GLN A 119 -9.54 -0.01 0.82
N SER A 120 -8.72 -0.19 -0.23
CA SER A 120 -7.52 0.64 -0.46
C SER A 120 -7.83 2.07 -0.93
N SER A 121 -9.11 2.40 -1.21
CA SER A 121 -9.58 3.63 -1.87
C SER A 121 -9.13 3.85 -3.31
N LEU A 122 -8.28 2.96 -3.86
CA LEU A 122 -7.81 3.05 -5.24
C LEU A 122 -8.80 2.49 -6.27
N CYS A 123 -9.66 1.57 -5.85
CA CYS A 123 -10.64 0.90 -6.70
C CYS A 123 -11.95 0.76 -5.95
N ASN A 124 -13.06 1.04 -6.61
CA ASN A 124 -14.41 0.78 -6.09
C ASN A 124 -15.02 -0.49 -6.71
N VAL A 125 -14.53 -0.85 -7.90
CA VAL A 125 -14.97 -2.01 -8.67
C VAL A 125 -13.77 -2.87 -8.99
N VAL A 126 -13.92 -4.19 -8.90
CA VAL A 126 -12.89 -5.18 -9.24
C VAL A 126 -13.46 -6.13 -10.29
N LEU A 127 -12.70 -6.38 -11.35
CA LEU A 127 -13.00 -7.39 -12.35
C LEU A 127 -11.95 -8.49 -12.24
N ILE A 128 -12.38 -9.74 -12.07
CA ILE A 128 -11.48 -10.89 -11.98
C ILE A 128 -11.64 -11.75 -13.23
N GLU A 129 -10.64 -11.72 -14.10
CA GLU A 129 -10.54 -12.51 -15.31
C GLU A 129 -9.61 -13.71 -15.08
N VAL A 130 -10.09 -14.90 -15.44
CA VAL A 130 -9.36 -16.15 -15.25
C VAL A 130 -9.07 -16.74 -16.62
N SER A 131 -7.79 -16.84 -16.98
CA SER A 131 -7.36 -17.44 -18.24
C SER A 131 -8.11 -16.93 -19.50
N GLY A 132 -8.39 -15.63 -19.56
CA GLY A 132 -9.06 -15.00 -20.70
C GLY A 132 -10.60 -15.03 -20.65
N GLU A 133 -11.18 -15.65 -19.62
CA GLU A 133 -12.63 -15.61 -19.41
C GLU A 133 -13.03 -14.29 -18.74
N ARG A 134 -13.86 -13.51 -19.45
CA ARG A 134 -14.30 -12.20 -18.98
C ARG A 134 -14.92 -12.29 -17.58
N GLY A 135 -14.29 -11.59 -16.65
CA GLY A 135 -14.78 -11.41 -15.29
C GLY A 135 -16.05 -10.59 -15.22
N THR A 136 -16.82 -10.80 -14.16
CA THR A 136 -17.91 -9.91 -13.77
C THR A 136 -17.37 -8.72 -12.97
N ALA A 137 -18.08 -7.60 -13.02
CA ALA A 137 -17.80 -6.45 -12.18
C ALA A 137 -18.28 -6.72 -10.75
N LEU A 138 -17.35 -6.70 -9.80
CA LEU A 138 -17.56 -7.02 -8.40
C LEU A 138 -17.33 -5.78 -7.53
N THR A 139 -18.09 -5.70 -6.46
CA THR A 139 -18.03 -4.66 -5.44
C THR A 139 -17.90 -5.30 -4.06
N ILE A 140 -17.64 -4.51 -3.03
CA ILE A 140 -17.57 -5.02 -1.64
C ILE A 140 -18.83 -5.80 -1.20
N LYS A 141 -19.98 -5.56 -1.84
CA LYS A 141 -21.24 -6.26 -1.55
C LYS A 141 -21.27 -7.70 -2.03
N ASP A 142 -20.37 -8.05 -2.95
CA ASP A 142 -20.29 -9.39 -3.55
C ASP A 142 -19.39 -10.34 -2.73
N LEU A 143 -18.86 -9.87 -1.60
CA LEU A 143 -18.12 -10.71 -0.66
C LEU A 143 -18.98 -11.86 -0.13
N THR A 144 -18.39 -13.06 -0.10
CA THR A 144 -19.06 -14.26 0.45
C THR A 144 -18.73 -14.51 1.92
N ALA A 145 -17.71 -13.82 2.44
CA ALA A 145 -17.34 -13.83 3.86
C ALA A 145 -17.49 -12.43 4.46
N PRO A 146 -17.96 -12.30 5.71
CA PRO A 146 -17.97 -11.02 6.41
C PRO A 146 -16.55 -10.50 6.60
N TYR A 147 -16.39 -9.18 6.58
CA TYR A 147 -15.12 -8.51 6.80
C TYR A 147 -15.24 -7.51 7.94
N PHE A 148 -14.17 -7.35 8.71
CA PHE A 148 -14.10 -6.32 9.72
C PHE A 148 -13.79 -4.98 9.06
N THR A 149 -14.78 -4.09 9.02
CA THR A 149 -14.57 -2.71 8.58
C THR A 149 -13.62 -2.02 9.54
N LEU A 150 -12.66 -1.28 8.98
CA LEU A 150 -11.87 -0.34 9.77
C LEU A 150 -12.79 0.83 10.12
N VAL A 151 -13.20 0.91 11.38
CA VAL A 151 -13.90 2.10 11.88
C VAL A 151 -12.86 3.22 11.94
N ASN A 152 -12.98 4.22 11.08
CA ASN A 152 -12.17 5.42 11.19
C ASN A 152 -12.56 6.14 12.48
N ASP A 153 -11.65 6.23 13.45
CA ASP A 153 -11.83 6.91 14.75
C ASP A 153 -12.09 8.44 14.67
N SER A 154 -12.34 8.99 13.48
CA SER A 154 -12.68 10.41 13.31
C SER A 154 -14.02 10.81 13.95
N VAL A 155 -14.79 9.85 14.47
CA VAL A 155 -16.00 10.09 15.26
C VAL A 155 -15.76 9.95 16.78
N SER A 156 -14.64 9.35 17.22
CA SER A 156 -14.35 9.07 18.64
C SER A 156 -13.51 10.18 19.32
N SER A 157 -12.77 10.99 18.56
CA SER A 157 -11.84 11.98 19.12
C SER A 157 -12.47 13.24 19.74
N LYS A 158 -13.81 13.31 19.85
CA LYS A 158 -14.50 14.43 20.52
C LYS A 158 -14.79 14.21 22.01
N GLU A 159 -14.51 13.03 22.58
CA GLU A 159 -14.89 12.73 23.97
C GLU A 159 -13.77 12.30 24.92
N GLU A 160 -12.51 12.28 24.49
CA GLU A 160 -11.34 12.06 25.38
C GLU A 160 -10.32 13.21 25.29
N THR A 161 -10.77 14.44 25.49
CA THR A 161 -9.89 15.53 25.95
C THR A 161 -10.02 15.72 27.44
N LEU A 162 -9.59 14.73 28.24
CA LEU A 162 -9.19 14.98 29.62
C LEU A 162 -8.40 13.80 30.21
N LYS A 163 -7.12 14.11 30.49
CA LYS A 163 -6.18 13.38 31.36
C LYS A 163 -5.40 12.23 30.70
N GLU A 164 -4.26 12.58 30.10
CA GLU A 164 -2.97 12.11 30.63
C GLU A 164 -1.81 12.93 30.08
N THR A 165 -1.41 13.96 30.84
CA THR A 165 -0.04 14.46 30.79
C THR A 165 0.87 13.40 31.41
N ARG A 166 1.61 12.64 30.58
CA ARG A 166 2.88 12.07 31.01
C ARG A 166 3.90 12.02 29.87
N LYS A 167 4.96 12.79 30.09
CA LYS A 167 6.19 12.93 29.32
C LYS A 167 6.67 11.61 28.70
N VAL A 168 6.92 11.63 27.39
CA VAL A 168 7.95 10.82 26.75
C VAL A 168 8.80 11.78 25.94
N ASP A 169 10.09 11.77 26.26
CA ASP A 169 11.12 12.72 25.85
C ASP A 169 11.30 12.80 24.33
N GLU A 170 11.68 14.01 23.90
CA GLU A 170 12.18 14.32 22.57
C GLU A 170 13.33 13.39 22.17
N ILE A 171 13.05 12.44 21.27
CA ILE A 171 14.08 11.84 20.42
C ILE A 171 13.92 12.48 19.05
N GLY A 172 14.92 13.31 18.70
CA GLY A 172 14.90 14.24 17.59
C GLY A 172 14.40 13.65 16.27
N LYS A 173 13.20 14.06 15.88
CA LYS A 173 12.84 14.15 14.46
C LYS A 173 13.72 15.23 13.86
N ILE A 174 14.82 14.83 13.22
CA ILE A 174 15.48 15.69 12.25
C ILE A 174 14.42 15.99 11.20
N GLN A 175 13.95 17.24 11.18
CA GLN A 175 12.92 17.65 10.25
C GLN A 175 13.48 17.45 8.83
N PRO A 176 12.69 16.94 7.87
CA PRO A 176 13.16 16.73 6.50
C PRO A 176 13.77 17.98 5.88
N LEU A 177 13.41 19.18 6.37
CA LEU A 177 14.04 20.45 6.01
C LEU A 177 15.54 20.53 6.34
N GLU A 178 15.99 20.00 7.48
CA GLU A 178 17.40 20.08 7.91
C GLU A 178 18.30 19.17 7.07
N ILE A 179 17.81 18.00 6.67
CA ILE A 179 18.53 17.09 5.76
C ILE A 179 18.63 17.70 4.36
N ILE A 180 17.57 18.36 3.89
CA ILE A 180 17.58 19.10 2.62
C ILE A 180 18.58 20.27 2.68
N LEU A 181 18.63 20.99 3.81
CA LEU A 181 19.59 22.09 3.98
C LEU A 181 21.05 21.58 4.00
N LEU A 182 21.31 20.49 4.73
CA LEU A 182 22.64 19.88 4.83
C LEU A 182 23.14 19.35 3.49
N THR A 183 22.27 18.73 2.71
CA THR A 183 22.61 18.25 1.35
C THR A 183 22.86 19.42 0.40
N PHE A 184 22.05 20.48 0.45
CA PHE A 184 22.31 21.71 -0.33
C PHE A 184 23.65 22.36 0.04
N ALA A 185 23.97 22.47 1.33
CA ALA A 185 25.22 23.06 1.80
C ALA A 185 26.44 22.25 1.36
N ALA A 186 26.37 20.92 1.45
CA ALA A 186 27.45 20.02 1.02
C ALA A 186 27.71 20.11 -0.49
N VAL A 187 26.64 20.14 -1.29
CA VAL A 187 26.73 20.26 -2.75
C VAL A 187 27.26 21.64 -3.16
N PHE A 188 26.85 22.71 -2.47
CA PHE A 188 27.36 24.06 -2.70
C PHE A 188 28.85 24.19 -2.34
N ALA A 189 29.28 23.57 -1.24
CA ALA A 189 30.69 23.54 -0.84
C ALA A 189 31.57 22.76 -1.85
N LEU A 190 31.10 21.61 -2.34
CA LEU A 190 31.83 20.82 -3.34
C LEU A 190 31.93 21.53 -4.69
N THR A 191 30.86 22.20 -5.12
CA THR A 191 30.85 22.93 -6.39
C THR A 191 31.71 24.18 -6.35
N THR A 192 31.71 24.92 -5.23
CA THR A 192 32.61 26.07 -5.03
C THR A 192 34.07 25.64 -4.95
N LEU A 193 34.38 24.54 -4.26
CA LEU A 193 35.74 23.98 -4.20
C LEU A 193 36.23 23.52 -5.58
N TYR A 194 35.38 22.84 -6.36
CA TYR A 194 35.70 22.41 -7.72
C TYR A 194 35.98 23.60 -8.65
N LEU A 195 35.17 24.67 -8.56
CA LEU A 195 35.36 25.89 -9.34
C LEU A 195 36.65 26.63 -8.94
N ALA A 196 36.97 26.68 -7.65
CA ALA A 196 38.20 27.28 -7.14
C ALA A 196 39.46 26.53 -7.58
N LEU A 197 39.42 25.19 -7.59
CA LEU A 197 40.53 24.35 -8.06
C LEU A 197 40.74 24.45 -9.57
N LYS A 198 39.65 24.63 -10.33
CA LYS A 198 39.71 24.80 -11.80
C LYS A 198 40.17 26.19 -12.22
N SER A 199 39.97 27.22 -11.39
CA SER A 199 40.41 28.60 -11.64
C SER A 199 41.92 28.81 -11.43
N LYS A 200 42.64 27.84 -10.85
CA LYS A 200 44.08 27.90 -10.60
C LYS A 200 44.92 27.11 -11.62
N ARG A 201 44.30 26.53 -12.65
CA ARG A 201 44.96 25.96 -13.84
C ARG A 201 44.62 26.80 -15.06
#